data_AF-A0A3E4VWD9-F1
#
_entry.id   AF-A0A3E4VWD9-F1
#
_cell.length_a   1.000
_cell.length_b   1.000
_cell.length_c   1.000
_cell.angle_alpha   90.00
_cell.angle_beta   90.00
_cell.angle_gamma   90.00
#
_symmetry.space_group_name_H-M   'P 1'
#
loop_
_entity.id
_entity.type
_entity.pdbx_description
1 polymer ?
#
loop_
_entity_poly.entity_id
_entity_poly.type
_entity_poly.pdbx_seq_one_letter_code
_entity_poly.pdbx_strand_id
1 'polypeptide(L)'
;MKKKYTDAQSYFQDWAQIKKKEVQNMEESMRGNPLYQKEVNPMDDDETWSKRFHFILHKGLPEKEWKAYQKGIRQDRLQIWAMFMNENPDYDYHYFLNLLKFKLEWMIFYWENFGHLARAEQDISRMRIATRLLDIIMDENSDAPIPYVNMKNKHRFRVYHKSQGMYNEDSEYEARFRKAYCLFFRFLEYHLLGWWD
;
A
#
# COMPACT_ATOMS: atom_id res chain seq x y z
N MET A 1 -18.36 16.98 15.62
CA MET A 1 -16.99 17.13 16.15
C MET A 1 -16.00 16.64 15.10
N LYS A 2 -14.99 17.42 14.72
CA LYS A 2 -13.91 16.91 13.83
C LYS A 2 -13.12 15.85 14.61
N LYS A 3 -12.98 14.65 14.04
CA LYS A 3 -12.14 13.58 14.62
C LYS A 3 -10.72 14.15 14.76
N LYS A 4 -10.17 14.13 15.98
CA LYS A 4 -8.77 14.50 16.22
C LYS A 4 -7.93 13.24 16.04
N TYR A 5 -6.91 13.31 15.21
CA TYR A 5 -5.97 12.23 14.98
C TYR A 5 -4.70 12.51 15.77
N THR A 6 -4.13 11.45 16.34
CA THR A 6 -2.89 11.47 17.13
C THR A 6 -1.65 11.21 16.28
N ASP A 7 -1.84 10.60 15.10
CA ASP A 7 -0.79 10.16 14.20
C ASP A 7 -1.30 10.11 12.74
N ALA A 8 -0.38 10.25 11.80
CA ALA A 8 -0.64 10.33 10.37
C ALA A 8 -1.14 9.00 9.81
N GLN A 9 -0.72 7.89 10.41
CA GLN A 9 -1.13 6.55 10.03
C GLN A 9 -2.63 6.35 10.25
N SER A 10 -3.13 6.70 11.44
CA SER A 10 -4.56 6.64 11.77
C SER A 10 -5.39 7.58 10.90
N TYR A 11 -4.88 8.79 10.61
CA TYR A 11 -5.52 9.70 9.67
C TYR A 11 -5.63 9.07 8.28
N PHE A 12 -4.53 8.51 7.78
CA PHE A 12 -4.48 7.91 6.45
C PHE A 12 -5.44 6.72 6.32
N GLN A 13 -5.53 5.85 7.33
CA GLN A 13 -6.45 4.72 7.29
C GLN A 13 -7.91 5.17 7.17
N ASP A 14 -8.33 6.15 7.95
CA ASP A 14 -9.69 6.70 7.87
C ASP A 14 -9.93 7.40 6.53
N TRP A 15 -8.97 8.22 6.07
CA TRP A 15 -9.03 8.87 4.77
C TRP A 15 -9.17 7.84 3.63
N ALA A 16 -8.39 6.76 3.67
CA ALA A 16 -8.41 5.70 2.67
C ALA A 16 -9.76 4.97 2.65
N GLN A 17 -10.40 4.74 3.80
CA GLN A 17 -11.74 4.15 3.84
C GLN A 17 -12.79 5.07 3.23
N ILE A 18 -12.73 6.38 3.51
CA ILE A 18 -13.64 7.37 2.92
C ILE A 18 -13.47 7.38 1.40
N LYS A 19 -12.23 7.48 0.91
CA LYS A 19 -11.94 7.52 -0.52
C LYS A 19 -12.30 6.23 -1.24
N LYS A 20 -12.07 5.07 -0.62
CA LYS A 20 -12.52 3.79 -1.16
C LYS A 20 -14.04 3.79 -1.39
N LYS A 21 -14.80 4.28 -0.42
CA LYS A 21 -16.27 4.38 -0.55
C LYS A 21 -16.69 5.35 -1.65
N GLU A 22 -16.02 6.49 -1.78
CA GLU A 22 -16.27 7.43 -2.89
C GLU A 22 -16.06 6.73 -4.25
N VAL A 23 -14.95 6.01 -4.42
CA VAL A 23 -14.64 5.29 -5.67
C VAL A 23 -15.65 4.18 -5.94
N GLN A 24 -16.05 3.41 -4.94
CA GLN A 24 -17.09 2.39 -5.07
C GLN A 24 -18.42 2.99 -5.56
N ASN A 25 -18.85 4.13 -5.00
CA ASN A 25 -20.06 4.81 -5.45
C ASN A 25 -19.94 5.29 -6.91
N MET A 26 -18.77 5.81 -7.31
CA MET A 26 -18.50 6.19 -8.70
C MET A 26 -18.60 4.98 -9.64
N GLU A 27 -18.02 3.84 -9.25
CA GLU A 27 -18.07 2.60 -10.04
C GLU A 27 -19.50 2.03 -10.14
N GLU A 28 -20.29 2.09 -9.06
CA GLU A 28 -21.69 1.69 -9.08
C GLU A 28 -22.51 2.55 -10.06
N SER A 29 -22.33 3.88 -10.00
CA SER A 29 -22.98 4.80 -10.93
C SER A 29 -22.56 4.54 -12.39
N MET A 30 -21.26 4.31 -12.61
CA MET A 30 -20.69 3.98 -13.91
C MET A 30 -21.30 2.71 -14.52
N ARG A 31 -21.52 1.66 -13.72
CA ARG A 31 -22.12 0.39 -14.20
C ARG A 31 -23.57 0.55 -14.70
N GLY A 32 -24.28 1.57 -14.21
CA GLY A 32 -25.61 1.93 -14.70
C GLY A 32 -25.60 2.70 -16.03
N ASN A 33 -24.44 3.13 -16.53
CA ASN A 33 -24.34 3.91 -17.75
C ASN A 33 -24.36 3.01 -19.01
N PRO A 34 -25.14 3.34 -20.06
CA PRO A 34 -25.18 2.57 -21.31
C PRO A 34 -23.81 2.39 -21.99
N LEU A 35 -22.91 3.37 -21.85
CA LEU A 35 -21.56 3.30 -22.41
C LEU A 35 -20.72 2.19 -21.77
N TYR A 36 -21.00 1.84 -20.50
CA TYR A 36 -20.32 0.75 -19.80
C TYR A 36 -20.81 -0.62 -20.29
N GLN A 37 -22.13 -0.75 -20.52
CA GLN A 37 -22.80 -2.01 -20.87
C GLN A 37 -22.68 -2.40 -22.35
N LYS A 38 -22.36 -1.45 -23.24
CA LYS A 38 -22.22 -1.70 -24.68
C LYS A 38 -21.05 -2.66 -24.95
N GLU A 39 -21.29 -3.77 -25.65
CA GLU A 39 -20.21 -4.53 -26.27
C GLU A 39 -19.63 -3.73 -27.44
N VAL A 40 -18.31 -3.57 -27.48
CA VAL A 40 -17.61 -2.80 -28.51
C VAL A 40 -16.43 -3.64 -28.98
N ASN A 41 -16.37 -3.96 -30.28
CA ASN A 41 -15.20 -4.56 -30.90
C ASN A 41 -14.19 -3.44 -31.22
N PRO A 42 -12.98 -3.43 -30.63
CA PRO A 42 -11.98 -2.40 -30.89
C PRO A 42 -11.58 -2.31 -32.37
N MET A 43 -11.74 -3.40 -33.14
CA MET A 43 -11.40 -3.45 -34.56
C MET A 43 -12.43 -2.76 -35.47
N ASP A 44 -13.66 -2.58 -35.01
CA ASP A 44 -14.79 -2.11 -35.83
C ASP A 44 -15.22 -0.66 -35.52
N ASP A 45 -14.92 -0.14 -34.31
CA ASP A 45 -15.32 1.20 -33.86
C ASP A 45 -14.32 1.78 -32.82
N ASP A 46 -13.16 2.21 -33.30
CA ASP A 46 -12.03 2.70 -32.49
C ASP A 46 -12.40 3.95 -31.66
N GLU A 47 -13.21 4.86 -32.21
CA GLU A 47 -13.61 6.09 -31.51
C GLU A 47 -14.52 5.78 -30.31
N THR A 48 -15.51 4.89 -30.48
CA THR A 48 -16.36 4.46 -29.37
C THR A 48 -15.59 3.63 -28.35
N TRP A 49 -14.67 2.77 -28.81
CA TRP A 49 -13.79 2.02 -27.92
C TRP A 49 -12.95 2.95 -27.04
N SER A 50 -12.30 3.95 -27.64
CA SER A 50 -11.47 4.93 -26.93
C SER A 50 -12.30 5.73 -25.90
N LYS A 51 -13.48 6.22 -26.30
CA LYS A 51 -14.39 6.92 -25.37
C LYS A 51 -14.81 6.05 -24.20
N ARG A 52 -15.16 4.78 -24.45
CA ARG A 52 -15.52 3.81 -23.40
C ARG A 52 -14.34 3.51 -22.49
N PHE A 53 -13.16 3.31 -23.06
CA PHE A 53 -11.93 3.04 -22.31
C PHE A 53 -11.63 4.20 -21.35
N HIS A 54 -11.60 5.44 -21.83
CA HIS A 54 -11.42 6.62 -20.98
C HIS A 54 -12.51 6.77 -19.93
N PHE A 55 -13.78 6.52 -20.28
CA PHE A 55 -14.89 6.55 -19.31
C PHE A 55 -14.68 5.56 -18.17
N ILE A 56 -14.23 4.33 -18.46
CA ILE A 56 -13.89 3.32 -17.46
C ILE A 56 -12.68 3.77 -16.62
N LEU A 57 -11.63 4.29 -17.26
CA LEU A 57 -10.44 4.77 -16.56
C LEU A 57 -10.76 5.90 -15.58
N HIS A 58 -11.72 6.76 -15.93
CA HIS A 58 -12.18 7.90 -15.13
C HIS A 58 -13.29 7.54 -14.13
N LYS A 59 -13.58 6.24 -13.96
CA LYS A 59 -14.63 5.75 -13.04
C LYS A 59 -16.01 6.37 -13.33
N GLY A 60 -16.29 6.60 -14.61
CA GLY A 60 -17.55 7.18 -15.08
C GLY A 60 -17.63 8.71 -15.01
N LEU A 61 -16.57 9.39 -14.55
CA LEU A 61 -16.55 10.85 -14.51
C LEU A 61 -16.15 11.48 -15.85
N PRO A 62 -16.68 12.67 -16.19
CA PRO A 62 -16.13 13.49 -17.26
C PRO A 62 -14.67 13.84 -17.00
N GLU A 63 -13.86 13.95 -18.06
CA GLU A 63 -12.41 14.17 -17.96
C GLU A 63 -12.03 15.37 -17.08
N LYS A 64 -12.78 16.48 -17.18
CA LYS A 64 -12.54 17.69 -16.38
C LYS A 64 -12.74 17.42 -14.87
N GLU A 65 -13.78 16.68 -14.52
CA GLU A 65 -14.09 16.31 -13.14
C GLU A 65 -13.09 15.30 -12.60
N TRP A 66 -12.71 14.32 -13.43
CA TRP A 66 -11.67 13.35 -13.10
C TRP A 66 -10.32 14.02 -12.80
N LYS A 67 -9.89 14.95 -13.64
CA LYS A 67 -8.66 15.73 -13.42
C LYS A 67 -8.72 16.55 -12.13
N ALA A 68 -9.87 17.15 -11.81
CA ALA A 68 -10.07 17.87 -10.57
C ALA A 68 -10.02 16.94 -9.35
N TYR A 69 -10.65 15.76 -9.44
CA TYR A 69 -10.62 14.74 -8.41
C TYR A 69 -9.19 14.24 -8.14
N GLN A 70 -8.44 13.87 -9.18
CA GLN A 70 -7.04 13.46 -9.05
C GLN A 70 -6.16 14.55 -8.42
N LYS A 71 -6.40 15.82 -8.76
CA LYS A 71 -5.70 16.95 -8.13
C LYS A 71 -6.00 17.03 -6.63
N GLY A 72 -7.25 16.81 -6.22
CA GLY A 72 -7.65 16.73 -4.82
C GLY A 72 -6.92 15.60 -4.07
N ILE A 73 -6.93 14.38 -4.62
CA ILE A 73 -6.20 13.24 -4.04
C ILE A 73 -4.70 13.54 -3.89
N ARG A 74 -4.09 14.21 -4.88
CA ARG A 74 -2.68 14.63 -4.78
C ARG A 74 -2.44 15.64 -3.66
N GLN A 75 -3.35 16.58 -3.44
CA GLN A 75 -3.26 17.56 -2.36
C GLN A 75 -3.40 16.88 -0.99
N ASP A 76 -4.39 16.00 -0.83
CA ASP A 76 -4.58 15.19 0.37
C ASP A 76 -3.31 14.39 0.68
N ARG A 77 -2.74 13.71 -0.33
CA ARG A 77 -1.49 12.97 -0.21
C ARG A 77 -0.36 13.83 0.36
N LEU A 78 -0.17 15.05 -0.16
CA LEU A 78 0.87 15.97 0.31
C LEU A 78 0.66 16.38 1.77
N GLN A 79 -0.59 16.59 2.19
CA GLN A 79 -0.91 16.92 3.58
C GLN A 79 -0.62 15.75 4.52
N ILE A 80 -1.01 14.54 4.14
CA ILE A 80 -0.75 13.33 4.92
C ILE A 80 0.76 13.09 5.06
N TRP A 81 1.51 13.26 3.97
CA TRP A 81 2.98 13.21 4.01
C TRP A 81 3.55 14.24 4.97
N ALA A 82 3.08 15.49 4.93
CA ALA A 82 3.56 16.52 5.84
C ALA A 82 3.27 16.17 7.30
N MET A 83 2.09 15.61 7.61
CA MET A 83 1.78 15.12 8.96
C MET A 83 2.78 14.05 9.40
N PHE A 84 3.00 13.03 8.56
CA PHE A 84 3.92 11.94 8.85
C PHE A 84 5.36 12.43 9.08
N MET A 85 5.86 13.32 8.24
CA MET A 85 7.22 13.88 8.37
C MET A 85 7.39 14.71 9.65
N ASN A 86 6.33 15.36 10.13
CA ASN A 86 6.38 16.20 11.34
C ASN A 86 6.30 15.39 12.64
N GLU A 87 5.80 14.14 12.60
CA GLU A 87 5.61 13.30 13.78
C GLU A 87 6.90 12.66 14.30
N ASN A 88 7.90 12.46 13.45
CA ASN A 88 9.14 11.76 13.82
C ASN A 88 10.37 12.48 13.25
N PRO A 89 11.04 13.35 14.02
CA PRO A 89 12.18 14.14 13.56
C PRO A 89 13.51 13.39 13.58
N ASP A 90 13.59 12.22 14.20
CA ASP A 90 14.87 11.57 14.55
C ASP A 90 15.46 10.69 13.42
N TYR A 91 14.74 10.53 12.30
CA TYR A 91 15.17 9.78 11.09
C TYR A 91 15.87 8.43 11.39
N ASP A 92 15.39 7.70 12.40
CA ASP A 92 15.98 6.42 12.79
C ASP A 92 15.54 5.27 11.85
N TYR A 93 16.00 4.04 12.10
CA TYR A 93 15.64 2.92 11.22
C TYR A 93 14.13 2.62 11.26
N HIS A 94 13.48 2.75 12.42
CA HIS A 94 12.03 2.57 12.54
C HIS A 94 11.27 3.59 11.71
N TYR A 95 11.73 4.83 11.69
CA TYR A 95 11.19 5.89 10.85
C TYR A 95 11.23 5.49 9.36
N PHE A 96 12.38 5.01 8.86
CA PHE A 96 12.49 4.57 7.47
C PHE A 96 11.61 3.35 7.15
N LEU A 97 11.46 2.41 8.09
CA LEU A 97 10.57 1.26 7.92
C LEU A 97 9.09 1.69 7.88
N ASN A 98 8.69 2.63 8.74
CA ASN A 98 7.36 3.23 8.70
C ASN A 98 7.11 3.99 7.40
N LEU A 99 8.10 4.74 6.90
CA LEU A 99 8.05 5.44 5.60
C LEU A 99 7.78 4.45 4.45
N LEU A 100 8.52 3.34 4.43
CA LEU A 100 8.37 2.28 3.43
C LEU A 100 6.98 1.63 3.53
N LYS A 101 6.51 1.34 4.76
CA LYS A 101 5.18 0.77 4.98
C LYS A 101 4.09 1.72 4.48
N PHE A 102 4.13 2.99 4.88
CA PHE A 102 3.17 4.00 4.46
C PHE A 102 3.12 4.13 2.93
N LYS A 103 4.29 4.14 2.29
CA LYS A 103 4.40 4.20 0.83
C LYS A 103 3.83 2.93 0.16
N LEU A 104 4.05 1.74 0.70
CA LEU A 104 3.43 0.48 0.22
C LEU A 104 1.91 0.51 0.36
N GLU A 105 1.38 0.95 1.51
CA GLU A 105 -0.06 1.03 1.74
C GLU A 105 -0.74 2.05 0.83
N TRP A 106 -0.07 3.16 0.52
CA TRP A 106 -0.52 4.10 -0.50
C TRP A 106 -0.60 3.46 -1.88
N MET A 107 0.42 2.67 -2.27
CA MET A 107 0.41 1.96 -3.54
C MET A 107 -0.68 0.90 -3.60
N ILE A 108 -0.89 0.13 -2.52
CA ILE A 108 -2.00 -0.81 -2.39
C ILE A 108 -3.33 -0.08 -2.61
N PHE A 109 -3.55 1.02 -1.88
CA PHE A 109 -4.76 1.83 -2.04
C PHE A 109 -4.94 2.33 -3.47
N TYR A 110 -3.86 2.81 -4.10
CA TYR A 110 -3.91 3.28 -5.48
C TYR A 110 -4.32 2.17 -6.45
N TRP A 111 -3.66 1.01 -6.39
CA TRP A 111 -3.94 -0.09 -7.30
C TRP A 111 -5.32 -0.69 -7.09
N GLU A 112 -5.81 -0.75 -5.85
CA GLU A 112 -7.15 -1.25 -5.54
C GLU A 112 -8.28 -0.37 -6.07
N ASN A 113 -8.06 0.95 -6.15
CA ASN A 113 -9.14 1.90 -6.43
C ASN A 113 -9.00 2.58 -7.79
N PHE A 114 -7.78 2.80 -8.27
CA PHE A 114 -7.49 3.59 -9.47
C PHE A 114 -6.71 2.82 -10.54
N GLY A 115 -6.08 1.72 -10.17
CA GLY A 115 -5.34 0.86 -11.08
C GLY A 115 -6.25 0.09 -12.04
N HIS A 116 -5.80 -0.08 -13.28
CA HIS A 116 -6.47 -0.90 -14.30
C HIS A 116 -5.54 -1.97 -14.89
N LEU A 117 -4.39 -2.20 -14.25
CA LEU A 117 -3.36 -3.11 -14.72
C LEU A 117 -3.74 -4.55 -14.36
N ALA A 118 -3.71 -5.46 -15.33
CA ALA A 118 -4.16 -6.85 -15.15
C ALA A 118 -3.40 -7.64 -14.07
N ARG A 119 -2.16 -7.25 -13.76
CA ARG A 119 -1.33 -7.87 -12.69
C ARG A 119 -1.47 -7.20 -11.32
N ALA A 120 -2.28 -6.15 -11.20
CA ALA A 120 -2.38 -5.34 -9.99
C ALA A 120 -2.72 -6.20 -8.76
N GLU A 121 -3.60 -7.19 -8.86
CA GLU A 121 -3.95 -8.06 -7.74
C GLU A 121 -2.76 -8.85 -7.17
N GLN A 122 -1.87 -9.32 -8.05
CA GLN A 122 -0.67 -10.06 -7.65
C GLN A 122 0.30 -9.14 -6.93
N ASP A 123 0.48 -7.92 -7.44
CA ASP A 123 1.37 -6.94 -6.83
C ASP A 123 0.81 -6.41 -5.51
N ILE A 124 -0.50 -6.14 -5.42
CA ILE A 124 -1.20 -5.83 -4.16
C ILE A 124 -0.96 -6.94 -3.14
N SER A 125 -1.12 -8.20 -3.51
CA SER A 125 -0.90 -9.35 -2.61
C SER A 125 0.54 -9.38 -2.08
N ARG A 126 1.52 -9.16 -2.95
CA ARG A 126 2.94 -9.11 -2.55
C ARG A 126 3.26 -7.90 -1.67
N MET A 127 2.71 -6.72 -1.98
CA MET A 127 2.87 -5.52 -1.13
C MET A 127 2.24 -5.76 0.25
N ARG A 128 1.07 -6.41 0.33
CA ARG A 128 0.43 -6.79 1.60
C ARG A 128 1.26 -7.80 2.42
N ILE A 129 1.99 -8.69 1.75
CA ILE A 129 2.98 -9.54 2.42
C ILE A 129 4.13 -8.68 2.94
N ALA A 130 4.64 -7.74 2.14
CA ALA A 130 5.72 -6.85 2.54
C ALA A 130 5.34 -5.97 3.75
N THR A 131 4.13 -5.42 3.80
CA THR A 131 3.66 -4.64 4.97
C THR A 131 3.56 -5.49 6.23
N ARG A 132 3.09 -6.74 6.14
CA ARG A 132 3.08 -7.68 7.27
C ARG A 132 4.49 -8.07 7.75
N LEU A 133 5.46 -8.15 6.83
CA LEU A 133 6.85 -8.39 7.20
C LEU A 133 7.42 -7.17 7.93
N LEU A 134 7.11 -5.95 7.47
CA LEU A 134 7.45 -4.72 8.18
C LEU A 134 6.85 -4.67 9.59
N ASP A 135 5.59 -5.08 9.76
CA ASP A 135 4.98 -5.16 11.09
C ASP A 135 5.79 -6.06 12.03
N ILE A 136 6.24 -7.23 11.56
CA ILE A 136 7.08 -8.13 12.36
C ILE A 136 8.44 -7.51 12.69
N ILE A 137 9.03 -6.75 11.75
CA ILE A 137 10.33 -6.11 11.94
C ILE A 137 10.23 -4.98 12.97
N MET A 138 9.15 -4.20 12.91
CA MET A 138 8.93 -3.06 13.82
C MET A 138 8.42 -3.48 15.20
N ASP A 139 7.85 -4.68 15.33
CA ASP A 139 7.42 -5.29 16.59
C ASP A 139 8.59 -5.95 17.37
N GLU A 140 9.81 -5.41 17.22
CA GLU A 140 11.04 -6.00 17.77
C GLU A 140 11.00 -6.13 19.31
N ASN A 141 10.18 -5.33 20.01
CA ASN A 141 10.12 -5.30 21.48
C ASN A 141 8.78 -5.81 22.05
N SER A 142 8.06 -6.64 21.31
CA SER A 142 6.75 -7.14 21.73
C SER A 142 6.85 -8.30 22.71
N ASP A 143 6.17 -8.17 23.85
CA ASP A 143 5.94 -9.26 24.79
C ASP A 143 4.78 -10.19 24.34
N ALA A 144 4.16 -9.91 23.19
CA ALA A 144 3.04 -10.68 22.70
C ALA A 144 3.46 -12.09 22.25
N PRO A 145 2.69 -13.14 22.60
CA PRO A 145 2.96 -14.49 22.13
C PRO A 145 3.08 -14.55 20.61
N ILE A 146 4.16 -15.14 20.13
CA ILE A 146 4.41 -15.30 18.70
C ILE A 146 3.91 -16.64 18.18
N PRO A 147 3.41 -16.72 16.93
CA PRO A 147 3.21 -17.97 16.22
C PRO A 147 4.51 -18.79 16.11
N TYR A 148 4.34 -20.10 15.92
CA TYR A 148 5.45 -21.04 15.73
C TYR A 148 6.47 -20.56 14.69
N VAL A 149 7.76 -20.66 15.06
CA VAL A 149 8.90 -20.32 14.19
C VAL A 149 9.77 -21.55 13.98
N ASN A 150 10.00 -21.93 12.72
CA ASN A 150 10.90 -23.04 12.41
C ASN A 150 12.37 -22.69 12.74
N MET A 151 12.87 -23.11 13.90
CA MET A 151 14.24 -22.79 14.33
C MET A 151 15.34 -23.49 13.52
N LYS A 152 15.04 -24.59 12.82
CA LYS A 152 16.05 -25.40 12.10
C LYS A 152 16.74 -24.63 10.98
N ASN A 153 16.03 -23.70 10.34
CA ASN A 153 16.54 -22.93 9.21
C ASN A 153 16.99 -21.50 9.58
N LYS A 154 17.03 -21.14 10.87
CA LYS A 154 17.36 -19.77 11.32
C LYS A 154 18.71 -19.27 10.77
N HIS A 155 19.68 -20.18 10.65
CA HIS A 155 21.05 -19.88 10.18
C HIS A 155 21.11 -19.31 8.75
N ARG A 156 20.06 -19.49 7.95
CA ARG A 156 19.94 -18.95 6.57
C ARG A 156 19.57 -17.47 6.53
N PHE A 157 19.16 -16.89 7.65
CA PHE A 157 18.66 -15.52 7.75
C PHE A 157 19.60 -14.72 8.67
N ARG A 158 20.58 -14.04 8.06
CA ARG A 158 21.62 -13.28 8.76
C ARG A 158 21.37 -11.78 8.58
N VAL A 159 21.50 -11.04 9.67
CA VAL A 159 21.38 -9.58 9.71
C VAL A 159 22.70 -9.03 10.29
N TYR A 160 23.31 -8.05 9.63
CA TYR A 160 24.64 -7.54 9.98
C TYR A 160 24.65 -6.57 11.16
N HIS A 161 23.67 -5.66 11.20
CA HIS A 161 23.50 -4.70 12.27
C HIS A 161 22.20 -5.01 13.00
N LYS A 162 22.32 -5.34 14.28
CA LYS A 162 21.19 -5.62 15.17
C LYS A 162 21.29 -4.67 16.36
N SER A 163 20.16 -4.18 16.84
CA SER A 163 20.12 -3.46 18.11
C SER A 163 20.67 -4.39 19.21
N GLN A 164 21.61 -3.91 20.04
CA GLN A 164 22.25 -4.73 21.07
C GLN A 164 21.33 -5.01 22.29
N GLY A 165 20.01 -4.91 22.13
CA GLY A 165 19.12 -4.57 23.25
C GLY A 165 18.41 -5.71 23.99
N MET A 166 17.84 -6.71 23.31
CA MET A 166 16.79 -7.50 24.00
C MET A 166 16.71 -9.00 23.76
N TYR A 167 17.16 -9.52 22.62
CA TYR A 167 17.00 -10.96 22.40
C TYR A 167 18.19 -11.73 22.94
N ASN A 168 17.89 -12.71 23.79
CA ASN A 168 18.76 -13.87 23.95
C ASN A 168 19.10 -14.38 22.54
N GLU A 169 20.40 -14.40 22.22
CA GLU A 169 20.90 -15.08 21.04
C GLU A 169 20.26 -16.46 21.02
N ASP A 170 19.50 -16.77 19.96
CA ASP A 170 18.79 -18.03 19.73
C ASP A 170 17.32 -18.15 20.18
N SER A 171 16.66 -17.05 20.54
CA SER A 171 15.20 -17.04 20.78
C SER A 171 14.34 -17.21 19.50
N GLU A 172 13.10 -17.69 19.66
CA GLU A 172 12.11 -17.76 18.57
C GLU A 172 11.76 -16.36 18.01
N TYR A 173 11.71 -15.35 18.88
CA TYR A 173 11.48 -13.96 18.50
C TYR A 173 12.58 -13.46 17.56
N GLU A 174 13.83 -13.67 17.92
CA GLU A 174 14.96 -13.30 17.06
C GLU A 174 14.89 -14.02 15.71
N ALA A 175 14.60 -15.33 15.71
CA ALA A 175 14.48 -16.08 14.47
C ALA A 175 13.33 -15.55 13.59
N ARG A 176 12.22 -15.12 14.20
CA ARG A 176 11.09 -14.50 13.49
C ARG A 176 11.50 -13.16 12.87
N PHE A 177 12.12 -12.29 13.65
CA PHE A 177 12.62 -11.00 13.18
C PHE A 177 13.59 -11.17 12.01
N ARG A 178 14.65 -11.99 12.17
CA ARG A 178 15.67 -12.20 11.13
C ARG A 178 15.07 -12.71 9.83
N LYS A 179 14.12 -13.63 9.93
CA LYS A 179 13.38 -14.14 8.77
C LYS A 179 12.57 -13.05 8.09
N ALA A 180 11.80 -12.29 8.86
CA ALA A 180 10.98 -11.22 8.32
C ALA A 180 11.84 -10.16 7.63
N TYR A 181 12.91 -9.72 8.28
CA TYR A 181 13.89 -8.77 7.75
C TYR A 181 14.47 -9.24 6.41
N CYS A 182 15.09 -10.42 6.38
CA CYS A 182 15.70 -10.93 5.15
C CYS A 182 14.68 -11.17 4.03
N LEU A 183 13.47 -11.65 4.36
CA LEU A 183 12.42 -11.85 3.36
C LEU A 183 11.91 -10.51 2.81
N PHE A 184 11.70 -9.52 3.67
CA PHE A 184 11.23 -8.19 3.25
C PHE A 184 12.19 -7.55 2.26
N PHE A 185 13.48 -7.47 2.58
CA PHE A 185 14.45 -6.85 1.69
C PHE A 185 14.66 -7.62 0.39
N ARG A 186 14.51 -8.96 0.42
CA ARG A 186 14.48 -9.77 -0.80
C ARG A 186 13.26 -9.47 -1.66
N PHE A 187 12.07 -9.35 -1.05
CA PHE A 187 10.86 -8.93 -1.77
C PHE A 187 11.05 -7.55 -2.40
N LEU A 188 11.60 -6.61 -1.63
CA LEU A 188 11.86 -5.26 -2.10
C LEU A 188 12.83 -5.28 -3.29
N GLU A 189 13.94 -6.02 -3.20
CA GLU A 189 14.90 -6.19 -4.30
C GLU A 189 14.23 -6.71 -5.59
N TYR A 190 13.40 -7.76 -5.50
CA TYR A 190 12.76 -8.35 -6.68
C TYR A 190 11.66 -7.49 -7.30
N HIS A 191 11.02 -6.63 -6.51
CA HIS A 191 9.81 -5.93 -6.93
C HIS A 191 9.92 -4.41 -6.98
N LEU A 192 11.06 -3.83 -6.58
CA LEU A 192 11.27 -2.38 -6.50
C LEU A 192 10.85 -1.69 -7.80
N LEU A 193 11.31 -2.19 -8.95
CA LEU A 193 11.02 -1.59 -10.25
C LEU A 193 9.54 -1.69 -10.65
N GLY A 194 8.81 -2.69 -10.15
CA GLY A 194 7.40 -2.89 -10.52
C GLY A 194 6.40 -2.21 -9.60
N TRP A 195 6.80 -1.88 -8.37
CA TRP A 195 5.88 -1.33 -7.36
C TRP A 195 5.83 0.20 -7.32
N TRP A 196 6.84 0.87 -7.87
CA TRP A 196 7.03 2.31 -7.71
C TRP A 196 6.86 3.13 -8.99
N ASP A 197 6.79 2.45 -10.13
CA ASP A 197 6.42 3.02 -11.43
C ASP A 197 4.89 3.17 -11.53
#